data_AF-B9IH37-F1
#
_entry.id   AF-B9IH37-F1
#
_cell.length_a   1.000
_cell.length_b   1.000
_cell.length_c   1.000
_cell.angle_alpha   90.00
_cell.angle_beta   90.00
_cell.angle_gamma   90.00
#
_symmetry.space_group_name_H-M   'P 1'
#
loop_
_entity.id
_entity.type
_entity.pdbx_description
1 polymer ?
#
loop_
_entity_poly.entity_id
_entity_poly.type
_entity_poly.pdbx_seq_one_letter_code
_entity_poly.pdbx_strand_id
1 'polypeptide(L)' 'RVNWACGKGGADCRKIQRNQPCYPPSTARDHASYAFDNSYQKFKHEGATCYFNAAALITDLDPSKIILL' A
#
# COMPACT_ATOMS: atom_id res chain seq x y z
N ARG A 1 5.40 5.83 6.38
CA ARG A 1 6.26 6.29 5.24
C ARG A 1 6.46 5.13 4.27
N VAL A 2 6.46 5.38 2.96
CA VAL A 2 6.58 4.34 1.91
C VAL A 2 7.90 3.55 2.02
N ASN A 3 9.04 4.23 2.17
CA ASN A 3 10.34 3.55 2.31
C ASN A 3 10.40 2.58 3.50
N TRP A 4 9.68 2.89 4.59
CA TRP A 4 9.58 1.97 5.73
C TRP A 4 8.75 0.74 5.35
N ALA A 5 7.59 0.94 4.72
CA ALA A 5 6.72 -0.15 4.28
C ALA A 5 7.45 -1.11 3.32
N CYS A 6 8.19 -0.56 2.34
CA CYS A 6 8.98 -1.33 1.39
C CYS A 6 10.21 -2.02 1.98
N GLY A 7 10.67 -1.57 3.16
CA GLY A 7 11.80 -2.17 3.88
C GLY A 7 11.30 -2.98 5.07
N LYS A 8 11.38 -2.38 6.26
CA LYS A 8 11.03 -3.04 7.53
C LYS A 8 9.55 -3.47 7.62
N GLY A 9 8.65 -2.75 6.94
CA GLY A 9 7.23 -3.09 6.89
C GLY A 9 6.90 -4.23 5.93
N GLY A 10 7.89 -4.80 5.23
CA GLY A 10 7.78 -6.07 4.51
C GLY A 10 6.85 -6.08 3.29
N ALA A 11 6.48 -4.91 2.75
CA ALA A 11 5.68 -4.79 1.54
C ALA A 11 6.49 -5.11 0.27
N ASP A 12 5.87 -5.77 -0.72
CA ASP A 12 6.50 -6.07 -2.01
C ASP A 12 6.45 -4.88 -2.97
N CYS A 13 7.24 -3.84 -2.70
CA CYS A 13 7.29 -2.64 -3.53
C CYS A 13 7.95 -2.84 -4.91
N ARG A 14 8.31 -4.08 -5.30
CA ARG A 14 8.73 -4.37 -6.69
C ARG A 14 7.55 -4.26 -7.63
N LYS A 15 6.32 -4.55 -7.18
CA LYS A 15 5.10 -4.55 -8.01
C LYS A 15 4.65 -3.15 -8.48
N ILE A 16 5.12 -2.10 -7.80
CA ILE A 16 4.84 -0.69 -8.12
C ILE A 16 6.00 -0.02 -8.87
N GLN A 17 7.00 -0.78 -9.34
CA GLN A 17 8.08 -0.25 -10.18
C GLN A 17 7.65 -0.17 -11.64
N ARG A 18 8.30 0.69 -12.44
CA ARG A 18 8.02 0.81 -13.87
C ARG A 18 7.99 -0.57 -14.54
N ASN A 19 7.01 -0.78 -15.43
CA ASN A 19 6.75 -2.05 -16.13
C ASN A 19 6.21 -3.19 -15.26
N GLN A 20 5.67 -2.90 -14.07
CA GLN A 20 5.04 -3.90 -13.21
C GLN A 20 3.52 -3.70 -13.12
N PRO A 21 2.75 -4.76 -12.77
CA PRO A 21 1.29 -4.72 -12.85
C PRO A 21 0.63 -3.64 -11.98
N CYS A 22 1.22 -3.28 -10.85
CA CYS A 22 0.70 -2.27 -9.94
C CYS A 22 1.37 -0.90 -10.12
N TYR A 23 2.07 -0.69 -11.25
CA TYR A 23 2.69 0.61 -11.53
C TYR A 23 1.66 1.69 -11.90
N PRO A 24 0.66 1.44 -12.78
CA PRO A 24 -0.40 2.40 -13.05
C PRO A 24 -1.60 2.19 -12.12
N PRO A 25 -2.25 3.27 -11.65
CA PRO A 25 -1.82 4.68 -11.76
C PRO A 25 -0.53 4.95 -10.96
N SER A 26 0.37 5.75 -11.54
CA SER A 26 1.72 5.95 -11.00
C SER A 26 1.84 7.18 -10.09
N THR A 27 0.76 7.55 -9.39
CA THR A 27 0.84 8.66 -8.44
C THR A 27 1.50 8.20 -7.14
N ALA A 28 2.11 9.13 -6.41
CA ALA A 28 2.67 8.84 -5.09
C ALA A 28 1.61 8.30 -4.11
N ARG A 29 0.34 8.72 -4.26
CA ARG A 29 -0.78 8.26 -3.43
C ARG A 29 -1.13 6.80 -3.72
N ASP A 30 -1.13 6.39 -4.98
CA ASP A 30 -1.48 5.03 -5.38
C ASP A 30 -0.40 4.03 -4.97
N HIS A 31 0.87 4.40 -5.20
CA HIS A 31 2.02 3.61 -4.76
C HIS A 31 2.09 3.51 -3.23
N ALA A 32 1.77 4.59 -2.50
CA ALA A 32 1.67 4.55 -1.04
C ALA A 32 0.53 3.66 -0.56
N SER A 33 -0.65 3.76 -1.18
CA SER A 33 -1.81 2.91 -0.86
C SER A 33 -1.46 1.42 -1.02
N TYR A 34 -0.82 1.06 -2.14
CA TYR A 34 -0.35 -0.32 -2.36
C TYR A 34 0.65 -0.77 -1.29
N ALA A 35 1.67 0.05 -1.00
CA ALA A 35 2.71 -0.32 -0.03
C ALA A 35 2.14 -0.50 1.39
N PHE A 36 1.20 0.36 1.79
CA PHE A 36 0.57 0.31 3.11
C PHE A 36 -0.42 -0.85 3.23
N ASP A 37 -1.26 -1.09 2.22
CA ASP A 37 -2.16 -2.24 2.21
C ASP A 37 -1.36 -3.55 2.21
N ASN A 38 -0.38 -3.70 1.32
CA ASN A 38 0.42 -4.93 1.27
C ASN A 38 1.14 -5.22 2.60
N SER A 39 1.70 -4.19 3.24
CA SER A 39 2.29 -4.30 4.58
C SER A 39 1.25 -4.70 5.64
N TYR A 40 0.10 -4.02 5.66
CA TYR A 40 -0.96 -4.28 6.63
C TYR A 40 -1.57 -5.66 6.47
N GLN A 41 -1.96 -6.07 5.25
CA GLN A 41 -2.53 -7.39 4.98
C GLN A 41 -1.58 -8.51 5.40
N LYS A 42 -0.28 -8.31 5.22
CA LYS A 42 0.75 -9.27 5.60
C LYS A 42 0.82 -9.48 7.11
N PHE A 43 0.74 -8.40 7.91
CA PHE A 43 1.00 -8.48 9.36
C PHE A 43 -0.22 -8.25 10.26
N LYS A 44 -1.41 -7.96 9.71
CA LYS A 44 -2.63 -7.73 10.51
C LYS A 44 -2.99 -8.90 11.42
N HIS A 45 -2.66 -10.12 11.01
CA HIS A 45 -2.88 -11.33 11.80
C HIS A 45 -1.93 -11.45 13.00
N GLU A 46 -0.82 -10.71 12.99
CA GLU A 46 0.18 -10.61 14.07
C GLU A 46 -0.08 -9.37 14.96
N GLY A 47 -1.21 -8.68 14.77
CA GLY A 47 -1.57 -7.48 15.54
C GLY A 47 -1.00 -6.16 15.00
N ALA A 48 -0.48 -6.14 13.77
CA ALA A 48 -0.08 -4.88 13.14
C ALA A 48 -1.28 -3.94 12.95
N THR A 49 -1.04 -2.65 13.15
CA THR A 49 -2.03 -1.59 12.93
C THR A 49 -1.77 -0.87 11.62
N CYS A 50 -2.81 -0.33 10.99
CA CYS A 50 -2.68 0.52 9.80
C CYS A 50 -2.22 1.96 10.16
N TYR A 51 -1.25 2.10 11.07
CA TYR A 51 -0.75 3.40 11.48
C TYR A 51 0.55 3.75 10.75
N PHE A 52 0.41 4.47 9.64
CA PHE A 52 1.55 4.98 8.87
C PHE A 52 1.78 6.48 9.11
N ASN A 53 1.81 6.92 10.37
CA ASN A 53 1.79 8.33 10.78
C ASN A 53 0.57 9.09 10.24
N ALA A 54 -0.63 8.51 10.42
CA ALA A 54 -1.90 9.03 9.90
C ALA A 54 -1.97 9.20 8.37
N ALA A 55 -1.01 8.66 7.61
CA ALA A 55 -1.03 8.70 6.14
C ALA A 55 -1.87 7.57 5.50
N ALA A 56 -2.50 6.72 6.30
CA ALA A 56 -3.33 5.61 5.85
C ALA A 56 -4.50 5.39 6.81
N LEU A 57 -5.57 4.78 6.31
CA LEU A 57 -6.75 4.38 7.07
C LEU A 57 -7.25 3.03 6.54
N ILE A 58 -7.92 2.27 7.40
CA ILE A 58 -8.57 1.02 7.00
C ILE A 58 -9.87 1.37 6.28
N THR A 59 -10.11 0.76 5.13
CA THR A 59 -11.35 0.89 4.37
C THR A 59 -11.73 -0.46 3.77
N ASP A 60 -13.02 -0.72 3.67
CA ASP A 60 -13.58 -1.87 2.95
C ASP A 60 -13.87 -1.54 1.47
N LEU A 61 -13.54 -0.32 1.03
CA LEU A 61 -13.65 0.07 -0.37
C LEU A 61 -12.51 -0.54 -1.18
N ASP A 62 -12.86 -1.33 -2.19
CA ASP A 62 -11.90 -1.90 -3.13
C ASP A 62 -11.16 -0.77 -3.89
N PRO A 63 -9.84 -0.63 -3.71
CA PRO A 63 -9.07 0.43 -4.36
C PRO A 63 -9.08 0.32 -5.89
N SER A 64 -9.34 -0.87 -6.46
CA SER A 64 -9.50 -1.07 -7.91
C SER A 64 -10.76 -0.39 -8.45
N LYS A 65 -11.77 -0.16 -7.60
CA LYS A 65 -13.02 0.52 -7.96
C LYS A 65 -12.95 2.03 -7.75
N ILE A 66 -12.04 2.51 -6.89
CA ILE A 66 -11.82 3.94 -6.61
C ILE A 66 -11.16 4.64 -7.80
N ILE A 67 -10.37 3.93 -8.62
CA ILE A 67 -9.71 4.47 -9.82
C ILE A 67 -10.73 4.91 -10.91
N LEU A 68 -12.01 4.53 -10.78
CA LEU A 68 -13.07 4.87 -11.72
C LEU A 68 -13.87 6.13 -11.36
N LEU A 69 -13.43 6.92 -10.36
CA LEU A 69 -14.04 8.20 -9.98
C LEU A 69 -13.11 9.39 -10.27
#